data_AF-A0A482VGA4-F1
#
_entry.id   AF-A0A482VGA4-F1
#
_cell.length_a   1.000
_cell.length_b   1.000
_cell.length_c   1.000
_cell.angle_alpha   90.00
_cell.angle_beta   90.00
_cell.angle_gamma   90.00
#
_symmetry.space_group_name_H-M   'P 1'
#
loop_
_entity.id
_entity.type
_entity.pdbx_description
1 polymer ?
#
loop_
_entity_poly.entity_id
_entity_poly.type
_entity_poly.pdbx_seq_one_letter_code
_entity_poly.pdbx_strand_id
1 'polypeptide(L)'
;MGPYLCIASNGIPPSVSKRIMLIVHCKHFGVTAPVHYFPNQSAFSVPPMIWIQNQLVGAYEGQQITLECHSEAFPKSINYWTTDKGEIVPQS
;
A
#
# COMPACT_ATOMS: atom_id res chain seq x y z
N MET A 1 10.47 -1.75 13.84
CA MET A 1 9.64 -1.49 12.64
C MET A 1 9.03 -0.12 12.78
N GLY A 2 8.85 0.58 11.65
CA GLY A 2 8.50 1.99 11.63
C GLY A 2 7.36 2.30 10.66
N PRO A 3 7.15 3.59 10.36
CA PRO A 3 6.13 4.03 9.45
C PRO A 3 6.52 3.79 7.99
N TYR A 4 5.54 3.38 7.20
CA TYR A 4 5.60 3.30 5.75
C TYR A 4 4.54 4.24 5.18
N LEU A 5 4.86 4.95 4.10
CA LEU A 5 3.93 5.85 3.44
C LEU A 5 3.59 5.31 2.06
N CYS A 6 2.31 5.09 1.80
CA CYS A 6 1.80 4.89 0.44
C CYS A 6 1.53 6.26 -0.16
N ILE A 7 2.05 6.50 -1.36
CA ILE A 7 1.86 7.75 -2.10
C ILE A 7 1.22 7.42 -3.44
N ALA A 8 0.20 8.20 -3.82
CA ALA A 8 -0.46 8.10 -5.12
C ALA A 8 -0.55 9.48 -5.76
N SER A 9 -0.08 9.58 -7.01
CA SER A 9 -0.15 10.80 -7.80
C SER A 9 -0.42 10.48 -9.27
N ASN A 10 -1.33 11.21 -9.90
CA ASN A 10 -1.65 11.08 -11.33
C ASN A 10 -1.47 12.41 -12.09
N GLY A 11 -0.74 13.37 -11.51
CA GLY A 11 -0.56 14.71 -12.08
C GLY A 11 -1.75 15.66 -11.91
N ILE A 12 -2.88 15.20 -11.35
CA ILE A 12 -4.02 16.05 -10.96
C ILE A 12 -3.94 16.32 -9.45
N PRO A 13 -3.74 17.58 -9.01
CA PRO A 13 -3.72 17.90 -7.59
C PRO A 13 -5.07 17.63 -6.89
N PRO A 14 -5.08 17.20 -5.61
CA PRO A 14 -3.92 16.97 -4.74
C PRO A 14 -3.31 15.57 -4.92
N SER A 15 -1.99 15.47 -4.73
CA SER A 15 -1.38 14.15 -4.49
C SER A 15 -1.67 13.71 -3.08
N VAL A 16 -2.02 12.44 -2.89
CA VAL A 16 -2.40 11.89 -1.59
C VAL A 16 -1.32 10.98 -1.06
N SER A 17 -1.14 11.01 0.25
CA SER A 17 -0.28 10.07 0.96
C SER A 17 -0.97 9.57 2.22
N LYS A 18 -0.68 8.33 2.60
CA LYS A 18 -1.18 7.72 3.82
C LYS A 18 -0.10 6.92 4.52
N ARG A 19 -0.12 6.95 5.85
CA ARG A 19 0.87 6.33 6.73
C ARG A 19 0.34 5.01 7.28
N ILE A 20 1.12 3.95 7.16
CA ILE A 20 0.91 2.64 7.78
C ILE A 20 2.01 2.39 8.79
N MET A 21 1.65 1.98 10.00
CA MET A 21 2.60 1.59 11.02
C MET A 21 2.79 0.08 10.97
N LEU A 22 4.02 -0.37 10.74
CA LEU A 22 4.37 -1.77 10.81
C LEU A 22 5.07 -2.04 12.16
N ILE A 23 4.71 -3.11 12.86
CA ILE A 23 5.30 -3.52 14.14
C ILE A 23 5.72 -5.01 14.08
N VAL A 24 7.01 -5.33 14.32
CA VAL A 24 7.51 -6.73 14.42
C VAL A 24 7.21 -7.16 15.84
N HIS A 25 6.50 -8.27 15.99
CA HIS A 25 6.44 -9.08 17.21
C HIS A 25 7.28 -10.35 17.01
N CYS A 26 7.68 -11.03 18.08
CA CYS A 26 8.34 -12.34 17.96
C CYS A 26 7.34 -13.45 18.38
N LYS A 27 6.95 -14.33 17.44
CA LYS A 27 6.11 -15.52 17.70
C LYS A 27 6.10 -16.44 16.48
N HIS A 28 5.96 -17.74 16.70
CA HIS A 28 6.13 -18.77 15.69
C HIS A 28 4.77 -19.34 15.24
N PHE A 29 4.38 -19.18 13.96
CA PHE A 29 3.63 -20.15 13.12
C PHE A 29 3.31 -19.55 11.73
N GLY A 30 3.28 -20.38 10.67
CA GLY A 30 3.06 -19.94 9.28
C GLY A 30 1.87 -20.61 8.57
N VAL A 31 1.28 -19.95 7.56
CA VAL A 31 0.53 -20.53 6.43
C VAL A 31 0.33 -19.50 5.28
N THR A 32 0.08 -19.97 4.05
CA THR A 32 -0.09 -19.24 2.77
C THR A 32 -1.52 -19.32 2.19
N ALA A 33 -1.96 -18.33 1.39
CA ALA A 33 -3.17 -18.42 0.53
C ALA A 33 -3.04 -17.62 -0.79
N PRO A 34 -3.71 -18.00 -1.91
CA PRO A 34 -3.62 -17.34 -3.22
C PRO A 34 -4.86 -16.51 -3.63
N VAL A 35 -4.68 -15.67 -4.67
CA VAL A 35 -5.62 -14.62 -5.14
C VAL A 35 -6.35 -15.02 -6.43
N HIS A 36 -7.63 -14.63 -6.57
CA HIS A 36 -8.40 -14.64 -7.83
C HIS A 36 -8.62 -13.21 -8.38
N TYR A 37 -8.71 -13.07 -9.71
CA TYR A 37 -8.67 -11.79 -10.45
C TYR A 37 -9.87 -11.62 -11.40
N PHE A 38 -10.43 -10.40 -11.51
CA PHE A 38 -11.25 -9.92 -12.65
C PHE A 38 -11.29 -8.38 -12.70
N PRO A 39 -11.15 -7.76 -13.90
CA PRO A 39 -11.68 -6.41 -14.12
C PRO A 39 -12.29 -6.21 -15.51
N ASN A 40 -13.23 -5.25 -15.64
CA ASN A 40 -13.09 -4.11 -16.56
C ASN A 40 -14.24 -3.08 -16.37
N GLN A 41 -13.94 -1.79 -16.38
CA GLN A 41 -14.89 -0.71 -16.73
C GLN A 41 -14.17 0.65 -16.94
N SER A 42 -14.63 1.38 -17.95
CA SER A 42 -14.06 2.60 -18.58
C SER A 42 -14.18 3.87 -17.72
N ALA A 43 -13.22 4.80 -17.84
CA ALA A 43 -12.98 5.83 -16.81
C ALA A 43 -13.09 7.32 -17.24
N PHE A 44 -13.63 8.10 -16.31
CA PHE A 44 -13.75 9.56 -16.20
C PHE A 44 -12.61 10.11 -15.32
N SER A 45 -12.09 11.33 -15.54
CA SER A 45 -10.91 11.86 -14.80
C SER A 45 -11.22 12.17 -13.34
N VAL A 46 -10.50 11.52 -12.44
CA VAL A 46 -10.64 11.65 -10.99
C VAL A 46 -9.27 11.85 -10.32
N PRO A 47 -9.17 12.76 -9.34
CA PRO A 47 -7.96 12.91 -8.53
C PRO A 47 -7.71 11.62 -7.72
N PRO A 48 -6.47 11.35 -7.31
CA PRO A 48 -6.13 10.10 -6.65
C PRO A 48 -6.70 10.05 -5.22
N MET A 49 -7.36 8.95 -4.89
CA MET A 49 -7.81 8.62 -3.53
C MET A 49 -7.13 7.34 -3.06
N ILE A 50 -6.56 7.35 -1.86
CA ILE A 50 -5.93 6.17 -1.23
C ILE A 50 -6.86 5.57 -0.19
N TRP A 51 -7.06 4.26 -0.30
CA TRP A 51 -7.74 3.41 0.66
C TRP A 51 -6.76 2.40 1.24
N ILE A 52 -6.71 2.33 2.58
CA ILE A 52 -5.88 1.37 3.30
C ILE A 52 -6.78 0.59 4.24
N GLN A 53 -6.73 -0.73 4.11
CA GLN A 53 -7.48 -1.65 4.95
C GLN A 53 -6.97 -1.60 6.40
N ASN A 54 -5.65 -1.62 6.59
CA ASN A 54 -5.02 -1.71 7.91
C ASN A 54 -3.98 -0.60 8.12
N GLN A 55 -4.31 0.39 8.96
CA GLN A 55 -3.39 1.47 9.34
C GLN A 55 -2.25 0.99 10.25
N LEU A 56 -2.43 -0.15 10.91
CA LEU A 56 -1.48 -0.77 11.80
C LEU A 56 -1.45 -2.27 11.49
N VAL A 57 -0.27 -2.79 11.17
CA VAL A 57 -0.06 -4.21 10.90
C VAL A 57 0.97 -4.74 11.88
N GLY A 58 0.57 -5.77 12.64
CA GLY A 58 1.50 -6.56 13.44
C GLY A 58 1.96 -7.76 12.61
N ALA A 59 3.27 -7.97 12.52
CA ALA A 59 3.85 -9.12 11.86
C ALA A 59 4.83 -9.81 12.79
N TYR A 60 4.95 -11.13 12.70
CA TYR A 60 6.00 -11.83 13.41
C TYR A 60 7.34 -11.78 12.68
N GLU A 61 8.45 -11.89 13.39
CA GLU A 61 9.76 -12.00 12.77
C GLU A 61 9.82 -13.22 11.84
N GLY A 62 10.21 -12.99 10.58
CA GLY A 62 10.22 -14.01 9.53
C GLY A 62 8.86 -14.29 8.89
N GLN A 63 7.76 -13.68 9.36
CA GLN A 63 6.46 -13.79 8.72
C GLN A 63 6.38 -12.92 7.47
N GLN A 64 6.00 -13.51 6.34
CA GLN A 64 5.67 -12.76 5.15
C GLN A 64 4.30 -12.10 5.33
N ILE A 65 4.29 -10.78 5.32
CA ILE A 65 3.09 -9.96 5.32
C ILE A 65 3.12 -9.03 4.12
N THR A 66 1.95 -8.72 3.58
CA THR A 66 1.80 -7.78 2.48
C THR A 66 1.13 -6.52 3.01
N LEU A 67 1.74 -5.36 2.80
CA LEU A 67 1.10 -4.07 3.04
C LEU A 67 0.30 -3.68 1.79
N GLU A 68 -1.01 -3.54 1.95
CA GLU A 68 -1.91 -3.22 0.84
C GLU A 68 -2.34 -1.75 0.87
N CYS A 69 -2.24 -1.11 -0.29
CA CYS A 69 -2.72 0.24 -0.55
C CYS A 69 -3.47 0.22 -1.87
N HIS A 70 -4.75 0.55 -1.84
CA HIS A 70 -5.56 0.68 -3.05
C HIS A 70 -5.66 2.15 -3.42
N SER A 71 -5.49 2.44 -4.70
CA SER A 71 -5.65 3.79 -5.24
C SER A 71 -6.77 3.81 -6.27
N GLU A 72 -7.64 4.81 -6.18
CA GLU A 72 -8.63 5.10 -7.20
C GLU A 72 -8.27 6.44 -7.85
N ALA A 73 -7.90 6.40 -9.12
CA ALA A 73 -7.41 7.56 -9.87
C ALA A 73 -7.62 7.36 -11.38
N PHE A 74 -8.02 8.41 -12.10
CA PHE A 74 -7.98 8.43 -13.56
C PHE A 74 -7.47 9.79 -14.08
N PRO A 75 -6.45 9.83 -14.96
CA PRO A 75 -5.63 8.71 -15.43
C PRO A 75 -4.98 7.93 -14.27
N LYS A 76 -4.55 6.69 -14.54
CA LYS A 76 -3.98 5.79 -13.52
C LYS A 76 -2.86 6.51 -12.74
N SER A 77 -2.92 6.47 -11.42
CA SER A 77 -1.88 7.04 -10.56
C SER A 77 -0.62 6.17 -10.54
N ILE A 78 0.52 6.84 -10.40
CA ILE A 78 1.76 6.20 -9.98
C ILE A 78 1.66 6.00 -8.47
N ASN A 79 1.81 4.75 -8.03
CA ASN A 79 1.76 4.38 -6.62
C ASN A 79 3.10 3.81 -6.21
N TYR A 80 3.64 4.29 -5.10
CA TYR A 80 4.88 3.78 -4.55
C TYR A 80 4.89 3.91 -3.03
N TRP A 81 5.73 3.09 -2.42
CA TRP A 81 5.95 3.08 -0.98
C TRP A 81 7.22 3.81 -0.65
N THR A 82 7.19 4.55 0.45
CA THR A 82 8.39 5.14 1.04
C THR A 82 8.49 4.77 2.51
N THR A 83 9.72 4.68 3.01
CA THR A 83 9.98 4.63 4.45
C THR A 83 9.77 6.02 5.06
N ASP A 84 9.78 6.10 6.38
CA ASP A 84 9.80 7.37 7.12
C ASP A 84 10.99 8.27 6.79
N LYS A 85 12.06 7.69 6.22
CA LYS A 85 13.24 8.41 5.72
C LYS A 85 13.10 8.89 4.27
N GLY A 86 11.97 8.59 3.60
CA GLY A 86 11.73 8.93 2.19
C GLY A 86 12.40 8.00 1.19
N GLU A 87 12.96 6.87 1.64
CA GLU A 87 13.55 5.87 0.74
C GLU A 87 12.45 5.07 0.06
N ILE A 88 12.54 4.90 -1.27
CA ILE A 88 11.55 4.15 -2.05
C ILE A 88 11.71 2.66 -1.75
N VAL A 89 10.60 2.03 -1.33
CA VAL A 89 10.56 0.58 -1.11
C VAL A 89 10.21 -0.11 -2.43
N PRO A 90 11.07 -1.01 -2.95
CA PRO A 90 10.79 -1.72 -4.18
C PRO A 90 9.58 -2.64 -4.02
N GLN A 91 8.70 -2.67 -5.02
CA GLN A 91 7.60 -3.63 -5.09
C GLN A 91 8.16 -4.97 -5.59
N SER A 92 8.14 -6.00 -4.75
CA SER A 92 8.55 -7.37 -5.05
C SER A 92 7.40 -8.20 -5.61
#